data_AF-A0A7S4VCI5-F1
#
_entry.id   AF-A0A7S4VCI5-F1
#
_cell.length_a   1.000
_cell.length_b   1.000
_cell.length_c   1.000
_cell.angle_alpha   90.00
_cell.angle_beta   90.00
_cell.angle_gamma   90.00
#
_symmetry.space_group_name_H-M   'P 1'
#
loop_
_entity.id
_entity.type
_entity.pdbx_description
1 polymer ?
#
loop_
_entity_poly.entity_id
_entity_poly.type
_entity_poly.pdbx_seq_one_letter_code
_entity_poly.pdbx_strand_id
1 'polypeptide(L)'
;LKAYQQSRGPSLVSLERQPLQETVPPMAARHAAAMSGSGHKSKRASMSVKEASERYTAELQGFARDFIRQHRDAFQRLTPAACKGMEEQEHQWHDVFKRFSTEVETRVQFGAEKWGLLQEPAFSSDFVEWAAGSTDLDSFLAATDYKQFLELVLRTLSSTSGDEHPGLAGSQPLPSAVTSIDERLAALEKERMELLRERKRLLGCGSMKAQTAQLQQDIARQRYFDDVGMD
;
A
#
# COMPACT_ATOMS: atom_id res chain seq x y z
N LEU A 1 16.38 -63.48 2.85
CA LEU A 1 16.56 -64.27 1.61
C LEU A 1 16.00 -63.43 0.46
N LYS A 2 16.74 -62.46 -0.11
CA LYS A 2 17.68 -62.51 -1.26
C LYS A 2 17.04 -62.83 -2.64
N ALA A 3 16.93 -61.80 -3.49
CA ALA A 3 17.14 -61.73 -4.96
C ALA A 3 16.62 -60.34 -5.41
N TYR A 4 17.39 -59.30 -5.79
CA TYR A 4 18.44 -59.11 -6.81
C TYR A 4 18.03 -59.52 -8.23
N GLN A 5 17.54 -58.55 -9.01
CA GLN A 5 17.77 -58.48 -10.45
C GLN A 5 17.96 -57.02 -10.89
N GLN A 6 19.14 -56.77 -11.45
CA GLN A 6 19.57 -55.58 -12.17
C GLN A 6 19.03 -55.65 -13.60
N SER A 7 18.69 -54.50 -14.22
CA SER A 7 19.29 -54.13 -15.52
C SER A 7 18.84 -52.75 -16.05
N ARG A 8 19.86 -51.93 -16.26
CA ARG A 8 20.13 -51.07 -17.42
C ARG A 8 19.32 -49.78 -17.64
N GLY A 9 20.00 -48.65 -17.40
CA GLY A 9 19.79 -47.40 -18.14
C GLY A 9 20.21 -47.54 -19.62
N PRO A 10 19.82 -46.59 -20.47
CA PRO A 10 20.70 -45.47 -20.91
C PRO A 10 19.88 -44.18 -21.09
N SER A 11 20.35 -42.98 -21.45
CA SER A 11 21.64 -42.32 -21.58
C SER A 11 21.30 -40.83 -21.58
N LEU A 12 22.11 -40.02 -20.91
CA LEU A 12 22.12 -38.57 -21.06
C LEU A 12 22.41 -38.23 -22.52
N VAL A 13 21.50 -37.52 -23.18
CA VAL A 13 21.77 -36.83 -24.44
C VAL A 13 22.01 -35.37 -24.11
N SER A 14 23.26 -34.99 -24.27
CA SER A 14 23.79 -33.64 -24.26
C SER A 14 22.98 -32.71 -25.17
N LEU A 15 22.32 -31.72 -24.58
CA LEU A 15 21.84 -30.58 -25.37
C LEU A 15 22.99 -29.57 -25.48
N GLU A 16 23.60 -29.60 -26.65
CA GLU A 16 24.68 -28.76 -27.11
C GLU A 16 24.25 -27.28 -27.11
N ARG A 17 25.04 -26.44 -26.45
CA ARG A 17 24.91 -24.98 -26.46
C ARG A 17 25.27 -24.47 -27.85
N GLN A 18 24.30 -23.95 -28.60
CA GLN A 18 24.60 -23.08 -29.74
C GLN A 18 24.70 -21.62 -29.27
N PRO A 19 25.83 -20.94 -29.49
CA PRO A 19 25.93 -19.50 -29.25
C PRO A 19 25.27 -18.73 -30.40
N LEU A 20 24.22 -17.96 -30.08
CA LEU A 20 23.68 -16.97 -30.99
C LEU A 20 24.71 -15.85 -31.17
N GLN A 21 25.26 -15.76 -32.36
CA GLN A 21 26.06 -14.64 -32.84
C GLN A 21 25.14 -13.42 -33.00
N GLU A 22 25.26 -12.47 -32.09
CA GLU A 22 24.66 -11.14 -32.28
C GLU A 22 25.72 -10.24 -32.94
N THR A 23 25.48 -9.96 -34.21
CA THR A 23 26.28 -9.07 -35.05
C THR A 23 26.16 -7.63 -34.56
N VAL A 24 27.24 -7.10 -33.97
CA VAL A 24 27.41 -5.67 -33.65
C VAL A 24 28.00 -4.95 -34.87
N PRO A 25 27.33 -3.94 -35.45
CA PRO A 25 28.00 -3.01 -36.36
C PRO A 25 28.80 -1.95 -35.58
N PRO A 26 30.03 -1.59 -36.03
CA PRO A 26 30.90 -0.65 -35.32
C PRO A 26 30.70 0.80 -35.78
N MET A 27 31.19 1.71 -34.94
CA MET A 27 31.54 3.12 -35.21
C MET A 27 30.44 4.18 -35.24
N ALA A 28 30.37 4.95 -34.15
CA ALA A 28 30.66 6.38 -34.20
C ALA A 28 31.08 6.90 -32.82
N ALA A 29 32.37 6.77 -32.51
CA ALA A 29 33.01 7.62 -31.51
C ALA A 29 33.27 8.98 -32.15
N ARG A 30 32.63 10.05 -31.66
CA ARG A 30 33.17 11.41 -31.79
C ARG A 30 32.47 12.42 -30.88
N HIS A 31 33.32 13.17 -30.17
CA HIS A 31 33.10 14.37 -29.34
C HIS A 31 32.78 14.18 -27.86
N ALA A 32 33.84 13.87 -27.11
CA ALA A 32 34.07 14.52 -25.83
C ALA A 32 34.65 15.93 -26.07
N ALA A 33 34.04 16.96 -25.51
CA ALA A 33 34.72 18.09 -24.83
C ALA A 33 33.70 19.15 -24.37
N ALA A 34 33.57 19.24 -23.04
CA ALA A 34 33.46 20.46 -22.24
C ALA A 34 32.33 21.47 -22.53
N MET A 35 31.33 21.47 -21.64
CA MET A 35 31.00 22.68 -20.89
C MET A 35 30.77 22.31 -19.42
N SER A 36 31.69 22.80 -18.59
CA SER A 36 31.61 22.85 -17.14
C SER A 36 30.34 23.57 -16.67
N GLY A 37 29.82 23.11 -15.54
CA GLY A 37 29.36 24.03 -14.49
C GLY A 37 27.95 24.59 -14.64
N SER A 38 26.97 23.81 -14.19
CA SER A 38 26.11 24.29 -13.11
C SER A 38 25.61 23.08 -12.36
N GLY A 39 26.38 22.67 -11.36
CA GLY A 39 25.90 21.75 -10.34
C GLY A 39 24.79 22.43 -9.55
N HIS A 40 23.58 22.47 -10.12
CA HIS A 40 22.38 22.48 -9.30
C HIS A 40 22.38 21.15 -8.55
N LYS A 41 23.11 21.11 -7.43
CA LYS A 41 22.74 20.29 -6.29
C LYS A 41 21.37 20.82 -5.89
N SER A 42 20.34 20.36 -6.60
CA SER A 42 18.99 20.44 -6.13
C SER A 42 19.06 19.73 -4.78
N LYS A 43 19.12 20.51 -3.70
CA LYS A 43 18.80 20.02 -2.37
C LYS A 43 17.36 19.54 -2.50
N ARG A 44 17.17 18.30 -2.97
CA ARG A 44 15.93 17.57 -2.72
C ARG A 44 15.82 17.65 -1.21
N ALA A 45 14.86 18.44 -0.73
CA ALA A 45 14.52 18.41 0.67
C ALA A 45 14.29 16.94 1.00
N SER A 46 15.17 16.35 1.80
CA SER A 46 14.92 15.03 2.35
C SER A 46 13.70 15.22 3.25
N MET A 47 12.56 14.70 2.81
CA MET A 47 11.34 14.72 3.61
C MET A 47 11.65 14.11 4.98
N SER A 48 11.25 14.79 6.05
CA SER A 48 11.44 14.22 7.39
C SER A 48 10.54 13.00 7.56
N VAL A 49 10.92 12.07 8.44
CA VAL A 49 10.08 10.90 8.76
C VAL A 49 8.70 11.34 9.22
N LYS A 50 8.61 12.35 10.09
CA LYS A 50 7.34 12.92 10.54
C LYS A 50 6.45 13.39 9.38
N GLU A 51 7.01 14.16 8.44
CA GLU A 51 6.27 14.65 7.27
C GLU A 51 5.82 13.49 6.36
N ALA A 52 6.68 12.48 6.18
CA ALA A 52 6.34 11.27 5.44
C ALA A 52 5.22 10.48 6.13
N SER A 53 5.25 10.35 7.45
CA SER A 53 4.23 9.68 8.26
C SER A 53 2.87 10.38 8.22
N GLU A 54 2.87 11.72 8.31
CA GLU A 54 1.66 12.54 8.21
C GLU A 54 1.00 12.39 6.83
N ARG A 55 1.80 12.46 5.75
CA ARG A 55 1.31 12.28 4.38
C ARG A 55 0.81 10.86 4.13
N TYR A 56 1.53 9.86 4.63
CA TYR A 56 1.11 8.46 4.56
C TYR A 56 -0.23 8.24 5.27
N THR A 57 -0.38 8.76 6.49
CA THR A 57 -1.62 8.64 7.27
C THR A 57 -2.79 9.35 6.57
N ALA A 58 -2.55 10.53 6.02
CA ALA A 58 -3.55 11.27 5.25
C ALA A 58 -3.97 10.51 3.97
N GLU A 59 -3.03 9.86 3.28
CA GLU A 59 -3.29 9.02 2.10
C GLU A 59 -4.18 7.82 2.45
N LEU A 60 -3.88 7.14 3.57
CA LEU A 60 -4.69 6.02 4.06
C LEU A 60 -6.11 6.45 4.47
N GLN A 61 -6.25 7.57 5.18
CA GLN A 61 -7.56 8.11 5.54
C GLN A 61 -8.35 8.56 4.31
N GLY A 62 -7.69 9.21 3.35
CA GLY A 62 -8.28 9.58 2.06
C GLY A 62 -8.83 8.34 1.34
N PHE A 63 -8.01 7.30 1.23
CA PHE A 63 -8.43 6.02 0.67
C PHE A 63 -9.66 5.43 1.38
N ALA A 64 -9.68 5.37 2.72
CA ALA A 64 -10.83 4.85 3.46
C ALA A 64 -12.11 5.65 3.18
N ARG A 65 -12.03 6.98 3.19
CA ARG A 65 -13.19 7.84 2.89
C ARG A 65 -13.71 7.62 1.47
N ASP A 66 -12.81 7.56 0.50
CA ASP A 66 -13.18 7.40 -0.90
C ASP A 66 -13.76 6.00 -1.17
N PHE A 67 -13.17 4.97 -0.57
CA PHE A 67 -13.68 3.60 -0.63
C PHE A 67 -15.11 3.53 -0.06
N ILE A 68 -15.35 4.11 1.12
CA ILE A 68 -16.68 4.11 1.75
C ILE A 68 -17.68 4.87 0.87
N ARG A 69 -17.29 6.01 0.29
CA ARG A 69 -18.15 6.79 -0.61
C ARG A 69 -18.53 6.03 -1.87
N GLN A 70 -17.57 5.32 -2.49
CA GLN A 70 -17.82 4.49 -3.67
C GLN A 70 -18.77 3.33 -3.39
N HIS A 71 -18.77 2.82 -2.15
CA HIS A 71 -19.63 1.73 -1.72
C HIS A 71 -20.84 2.18 -0.88
N ARG A 72 -21.15 3.48 -0.86
CA ARG A 72 -22.28 4.07 -0.11
C ARG A 72 -23.57 3.28 -0.27
N ASP A 73 -23.88 2.87 -1.49
CA ASP A 73 -25.15 2.22 -1.80
C ASP A 73 -25.32 0.87 -1.11
N ALA A 74 -24.22 0.16 -0.85
CA ALA A 74 -24.24 -1.08 -0.08
C ALA A 74 -24.65 -0.84 1.38
N PHE A 75 -24.46 0.36 1.92
CA PHE A 75 -24.67 0.69 3.34
C PHE A 75 -25.90 1.57 3.59
N GLN A 76 -26.82 1.71 2.64
CA GLN A 76 -28.01 2.57 2.80
C GLN A 76 -28.90 2.18 4.00
N ARG A 77 -28.91 0.90 4.37
CA ARG A 77 -29.67 0.36 5.50
C ARG A 77 -28.86 0.31 6.80
N LEU A 78 -27.58 0.70 6.76
CA LEU A 78 -26.73 0.68 7.93
C LEU A 78 -27.19 1.77 8.88
N THR A 79 -27.66 1.35 10.06
CA THR A 79 -28.08 2.25 11.13
C THR A 79 -27.18 2.06 12.36
N PRO A 80 -27.06 3.06 13.25
CA PRO A 80 -26.35 2.90 14.52
C PRO A 80 -26.87 1.74 15.39
N ALA A 81 -28.16 1.38 15.24
CA ALA A 81 -28.76 0.23 15.92
C ALA A 81 -28.32 -1.11 15.32
N ALA A 82 -28.13 -1.19 14.00
CA ALA A 82 -27.64 -2.39 13.32
C ALA A 82 -26.20 -2.77 13.73
N CYS A 83 -25.41 -1.83 14.24
CA CYS A 83 -24.08 -2.12 14.78
C CYS A 83 -24.11 -2.75 16.19
N LYS A 84 -25.26 -2.74 16.87
CA LYS A 84 -25.43 -3.27 18.25
C LYS A 84 -26.06 -4.67 18.29
N GLY A 85 -26.71 -5.10 17.21
CA GLY A 85 -27.26 -6.45 17.04
C GLY A 85 -26.62 -7.12 15.84
N MET A 86 -25.74 -8.09 16.06
CA MET A 86 -25.03 -8.84 15.01
C MET A 86 -25.92 -9.79 14.18
N GLU A 87 -27.25 -9.73 14.32
CA GLU A 87 -28.12 -10.86 13.95
C GLU A 87 -28.54 -10.93 12.48
N GLU A 88 -28.35 -9.87 11.68
CA GLU A 88 -28.46 -9.97 10.21
C GLU A 88 -27.32 -9.18 9.58
N GLN A 89 -26.15 -9.82 9.41
CA GLN A 89 -25.12 -9.29 8.54
C GLN A 89 -25.67 -9.29 7.11
N GLU A 90 -26.06 -8.13 6.60
CA GLU A 90 -26.39 -7.99 5.19
C GLU A 90 -25.16 -8.45 4.40
N HIS A 91 -25.29 -9.54 3.65
CA HIS A 91 -24.17 -10.24 2.98
C HIS A 91 -23.28 -9.27 2.18
N GLN A 92 -23.91 -8.22 1.64
CA GLN A 92 -23.27 -7.14 0.89
C GLN A 92 -22.27 -6.32 1.72
N TRP A 93 -22.53 -6.05 3.01
CA TRP A 93 -21.60 -5.31 3.87
C TRP A 93 -20.33 -6.11 4.13
N HIS A 94 -20.50 -7.41 4.40
CA HIS A 94 -19.36 -8.29 4.63
C HIS A 94 -18.51 -8.42 3.35
N ASP A 95 -19.13 -8.53 2.17
CA ASP A 95 -18.40 -8.60 0.91
C ASP A 95 -17.59 -7.32 0.64
N VAL A 96 -18.17 -6.14 0.92
CA VAL A 96 -17.46 -4.87 0.82
C VAL A 96 -16.32 -4.80 1.83
N PHE A 97 -16.54 -5.25 3.07
CA PHE A 97 -15.48 -5.33 4.09
C PHE A 97 -14.31 -6.24 3.65
N LYS A 98 -14.57 -7.43 3.09
CA LYS A 98 -13.49 -8.31 2.60
C LYS A 98 -12.63 -7.63 1.53
N ARG A 99 -13.27 -6.85 0.64
CA ARG A 99 -12.56 -6.04 -0.37
C ARG A 99 -11.73 -4.96 0.30
N PHE A 100 -12.33 -4.22 1.25
CA PHE A 100 -11.63 -3.21 2.05
C PHE A 100 -10.38 -3.78 2.71
N SER A 101 -10.50 -4.87 3.48
CA SER A 101 -9.36 -5.50 4.17
C SER A 101 -8.24 -5.89 3.20
N THR A 102 -8.59 -6.42 2.02
CA THR A 102 -7.61 -6.80 1.00
C THR A 102 -6.89 -5.59 0.41
N GLU A 103 -7.62 -4.50 0.16
CA GLU A 103 -7.06 -3.27 -0.37
C GLU A 103 -6.24 -2.51 0.67
N VAL A 104 -6.67 -2.49 1.93
CA VAL A 104 -5.91 -1.89 3.04
C VAL A 104 -4.54 -2.53 3.16
N GLU A 105 -4.43 -3.86 3.12
CA GLU A 105 -3.13 -4.56 3.15
C GLU A 105 -2.19 -4.06 2.05
N THR A 106 -2.74 -3.87 0.85
CA THR A 106 -2.01 -3.38 -0.32
C THR A 106 -1.58 -1.93 -0.10
N ARG A 107 -2.49 -1.08 0.39
CA ARG A 107 -2.25 0.35 0.62
C ARG A 107 -1.26 0.62 1.74
N VAL A 108 -1.34 -0.14 2.84
CA VAL A 108 -0.40 -0.02 3.97
C VAL A 108 1.00 -0.39 3.53
N GLN A 109 1.16 -1.53 2.85
CA GLN A 109 2.47 -1.94 2.35
C GLN A 109 3.05 -0.93 1.35
N PHE A 110 2.30 -0.62 0.28
CA PHE A 110 2.85 0.20 -0.80
C PHE A 110 2.90 1.69 -0.49
N GLY A 111 2.01 2.18 0.36
CA GLY A 111 2.10 3.52 0.90
C GLY A 111 3.35 3.65 1.75
N ALA A 112 3.60 2.72 2.67
CA ALA A 112 4.79 2.76 3.51
C ALA A 112 6.09 2.66 2.68
N GLU A 113 6.14 1.80 1.65
CA GLU A 113 7.26 1.76 0.70
C GLU A 113 7.43 3.09 -0.06
N LYS A 114 6.33 3.66 -0.58
CA LYS A 114 6.31 4.93 -1.33
C LYS A 114 6.89 6.08 -0.51
N TRP A 115 6.57 6.12 0.77
CA TRP A 115 7.02 7.17 1.71
C TRP A 115 8.35 6.83 2.40
N GLY A 116 8.97 5.68 2.10
CA GLY A 116 10.24 5.25 2.72
C GLY A 116 10.13 4.85 4.19
N LEU A 117 8.91 4.55 4.66
CA LEU A 117 8.58 4.14 6.03
C LEU A 117 8.72 2.62 6.23
N LEU A 118 8.77 1.86 5.13
CA LEU A 118 9.05 0.43 5.13
C LEU A 118 10.44 0.16 4.52
N GLN A 119 11.31 -0.49 5.29
CA GLN A 119 12.57 -1.04 4.83
C GLN A 119 12.44 -2.56 4.92
N GLU A 120 12.08 -3.22 3.81
CA GLU A 120 11.78 -4.67 3.82
C GLU A 120 12.87 -5.45 4.60
N PRO A 121 12.49 -6.22 5.64
CA PRO A 121 11.13 -6.72 5.93
C PRO A 121 10.34 -5.94 7.00
N ALA A 122 10.79 -4.78 7.49
CA ALA A 122 10.23 -4.13 8.68
C ALA A 122 9.91 -2.64 8.47
N PHE A 123 9.01 -2.12 9.29
CA PHE A 123 8.77 -0.68 9.39
C PHE A 123 9.97 0.01 10.06
N SER A 124 10.27 1.24 9.64
CA SER A 124 11.30 2.07 10.25
C SER A 124 10.99 2.32 11.73
N SER A 125 11.98 2.23 12.62
CA SER A 125 11.83 2.52 14.06
C SER A 125 11.20 3.89 14.29
N ASP A 126 11.72 4.90 13.62
CA ASP A 126 11.26 6.29 13.74
C ASP A 126 9.79 6.45 13.31
N PHE A 127 9.33 5.61 12.37
CA PHE A 127 7.93 5.59 11.96
C PHE A 127 7.07 4.88 13.00
N VAL A 128 7.53 3.77 13.57
CA VAL A 128 6.81 3.03 14.61
C VAL A 128 6.66 3.88 15.87
N GLU A 129 7.69 4.61 16.28
CA GLU A 129 7.66 5.57 17.40
C GLU A 129 6.64 6.69 17.14
N TRP A 130 6.68 7.30 15.95
CA TRP A 130 5.68 8.28 15.57
C TRP A 130 4.25 7.70 15.57
N ALA A 131 4.10 6.50 15.02
CA ALA A 131 2.82 5.81 14.90
C ALA A 131 2.25 5.43 16.28
N ALA A 132 3.11 5.11 17.25
CA ALA A 132 2.71 4.87 18.62
C ALA A 132 2.02 6.08 19.27
N GLY A 133 2.38 7.31 18.86
CA GLY A 133 1.70 8.54 19.27
C GLY A 133 0.48 8.94 18.41
N SER A 134 0.20 8.24 17.30
CA SER A 134 -0.84 8.64 16.34
C SER A 134 -2.18 7.91 16.57
N THR A 135 -3.19 8.65 17.02
CA THR A 135 -4.57 8.14 17.18
C THR A 135 -5.29 7.93 15.83
N ASP A 136 -4.88 8.70 14.82
CA ASP A 136 -5.45 8.69 13.47
C ASP A 136 -5.10 7.42 12.70
N LEU A 137 -3.83 7.03 12.76
CA LEU A 137 -3.36 5.79 12.14
C LEU A 137 -3.92 4.57 12.87
N ASP A 138 -3.98 4.60 14.20
CA ASP A 138 -4.62 3.56 15.01
C ASP A 138 -6.08 3.33 14.63
N SER A 139 -6.85 4.42 14.50
CA SER A 139 -8.27 4.34 14.12
C SER A 139 -8.45 3.70 12.74
N PHE A 140 -7.54 4.00 11.81
CA PHE A 140 -7.55 3.38 10.48
C PHE A 140 -7.17 1.90 10.54
N LEU A 141 -6.10 1.55 11.25
CA LEU A 141 -5.67 0.15 11.39
C LEU A 141 -6.73 -0.67 12.13
N ALA A 142 -7.40 -0.11 13.13
CA ALA A 142 -8.51 -0.76 13.82
C ALA A 142 -9.66 -1.12 12.87
N ALA A 143 -9.87 -0.34 11.81
CA ALA A 143 -10.90 -0.61 10.80
C ALA A 143 -10.63 -1.86 9.94
N THR A 144 -9.51 -2.57 10.13
CA THR A 144 -9.37 -3.94 9.60
C THR A 144 -10.22 -4.96 10.37
N ASP A 145 -10.74 -4.60 11.54
CA ASP A 145 -11.79 -5.34 12.23
C ASP A 145 -13.17 -4.96 11.69
N TYR A 146 -14.06 -5.94 11.55
CA TYR A 146 -15.38 -5.73 10.94
C TYR A 146 -16.25 -4.74 11.71
N LYS A 147 -16.23 -4.79 13.05
CA LYS A 147 -17.05 -3.90 13.87
C LYS A 147 -16.55 -2.46 13.75
N GLN A 148 -15.24 -2.28 13.87
CA GLN A 148 -14.59 -0.97 13.73
C GLN A 148 -14.77 -0.40 12.32
N PHE A 149 -14.75 -1.25 11.28
CA PHE A 149 -15.08 -0.85 9.92
C PHE A 149 -16.49 -0.29 9.80
N LEU A 150 -17.51 -0.96 10.36
CA LEU A 150 -18.88 -0.46 10.33
C LEU A 150 -19.04 0.87 11.09
N GLU A 151 -18.35 1.03 12.22
CA GLU A 151 -18.31 2.30 12.96
C GLU A 151 -17.68 3.42 12.12
N LEU A 152 -16.58 3.12 11.39
CA LEU A 152 -15.94 4.04 10.46
C LEU A 152 -16.88 4.42 9.30
N VAL A 153 -17.60 3.45 8.73
CA VAL A 153 -18.60 3.69 7.66
C VAL A 153 -19.71 4.61 8.16
N LEU A 154 -20.30 4.30 9.31
CA LEU A 154 -21.35 5.12 9.92
C LEU A 154 -20.88 6.54 10.14
N ARG A 155 -19.69 6.73 10.73
CA ARG A 155 -19.10 8.05 10.94
C ARG A 155 -18.93 8.80 9.62
N THR A 156 -18.35 8.16 8.62
CA THR A 156 -18.06 8.78 7.31
C THR A 156 -19.33 9.18 6.56
N LEU A 157 -20.35 8.32 6.55
CA LEU A 157 -21.63 8.61 5.87
C LEU A 157 -22.47 9.63 6.63
N SER A 158 -22.45 9.62 7.97
CA SER A 158 -23.19 10.58 8.81
C SER A 158 -22.58 11.98 8.77
N SER A 159 -21.26 12.10 8.64
CA SER A 159 -20.62 13.41 8.43
C SER A 159 -20.97 14.04 7.07
N THR A 160 -21.46 13.24 6.11
CA THR A 160 -21.80 13.73 4.77
C THR A 160 -23.25 14.27 4.68
N SER A 161 -24.09 14.06 5.70
CA SER A 161 -25.47 14.58 5.72
C SER A 161 -25.61 16.03 6.23
N GLY A 162 -24.51 16.69 6.59
CA GLY A 162 -24.53 18.05 7.15
C GLY A 162 -23.46 19.01 6.62
N ASP A 163 -22.54 18.56 5.76
CA ASP A 163 -21.51 19.41 5.15
C ASP A 163 -21.61 19.31 3.62
N GLU A 164 -22.54 20.07 3.05
CA GLU A 164 -22.16 20.85 1.88
C GLU A 164 -21.00 21.73 2.32
N HIS A 165 -19.77 21.27 2.12
CA HIS A 165 -18.62 22.15 2.20
C HIS A 165 -18.93 23.36 1.31
N PRO A 166 -18.93 24.60 1.83
CA PRO A 166 -18.86 25.75 0.96
C PRO A 166 -17.59 25.54 0.16
N GLY A 167 -17.73 25.50 -1.16
CA GLY A 167 -16.63 25.29 -2.07
C GLY A 167 -15.43 26.11 -1.62
N LEU A 168 -14.26 25.48 -1.63
CA LEU A 168 -12.97 26.16 -1.56
C LEU A 168 -12.93 27.17 -2.72
N ALA A 169 -13.51 28.34 -2.47
CA ALA A 169 -13.43 29.50 -3.33
C ALA A 169 -12.00 30.00 -3.22
N GLY A 170 -11.16 29.63 -4.19
CA GLY A 170 -9.84 30.22 -4.32
C GLY A 170 -8.74 29.41 -5.01
N SER A 171 -8.97 28.17 -5.48
CA SER A 171 -7.99 27.52 -6.34
C SER A 171 -8.22 27.95 -7.79
N GLN A 172 -7.28 28.71 -8.36
CA GLN A 172 -7.23 28.86 -9.81
C GLN A 172 -7.26 27.46 -10.44
N PRO A 173 -8.06 27.24 -11.50
CA PRO A 173 -8.04 25.97 -12.20
C PRO A 173 -6.61 25.69 -12.63
N LEU A 174 -6.08 24.55 -12.18
CA LEU A 174 -4.76 24.08 -12.58
C LEU A 174 -4.73 24.03 -14.12
N PRO A 175 -3.59 24.37 -14.75
CA PRO A 175 -3.47 24.25 -16.20
C PRO A 175 -3.86 22.84 -16.66
N SER A 176 -4.60 22.71 -17.75
CA SER A 176 -5.09 21.42 -18.26
C SER A 176 -3.98 20.39 -18.51
N ALA A 177 -2.76 20.87 -18.81
CA ALA A 177 -1.58 20.03 -18.90
C ALA A 177 -1.23 19.36 -17.55
N VAL A 178 -1.34 20.10 -16.44
CA VAL A 178 -1.07 19.57 -15.09
C VAL A 178 -2.13 18.55 -14.70
N THR A 179 -3.42 18.86 -14.91
CA THR A 179 -4.50 17.90 -14.61
C THR A 179 -4.35 16.61 -15.42
N SER A 180 -3.96 16.70 -16.70
CA SER A 180 -3.71 15.51 -17.52
C SER A 180 -2.52 14.66 -17.04
N ILE A 181 -1.51 15.30 -16.45
CA ILE A 181 -0.37 14.60 -15.83
C ILE A 181 -0.84 13.91 -14.55
N ASP A 182 -1.61 14.60 -13.71
CA ASP A 182 -2.14 14.04 -12.46
C ASP A 182 -3.05 12.83 -12.73
N GLU A 183 -3.93 12.92 -13.73
CA GLU A 183 -4.76 11.79 -14.19
C GLU A 183 -3.90 10.61 -14.66
N ARG A 184 -2.85 10.88 -15.42
CA ARG A 184 -1.92 9.84 -15.88
C ARG A 184 -1.14 9.21 -14.73
N LEU A 185 -0.71 10.01 -13.75
CA LEU A 185 -0.04 9.51 -12.54
C LEU A 185 -0.99 8.62 -11.73
N ALA A 186 -2.25 9.04 -11.54
CA ALA A 186 -3.26 8.24 -10.86
C ALA A 186 -3.54 6.91 -11.58
N ALA A 187 -3.57 6.93 -12.93
CA ALA A 187 -3.73 5.71 -13.73
C ALA A 187 -2.53 4.76 -13.56
N LEU A 188 -1.30 5.28 -13.59
CA LEU A 188 -0.09 4.50 -13.35
C LEU A 188 -0.01 3.95 -11.93
N GLU A 189 -0.45 4.70 -10.92
CA GLU A 189 -0.54 4.21 -9.55
C GLU A 189 -1.54 3.06 -9.44
N LYS A 190 -2.69 3.15 -10.13
CA LYS A 190 -3.66 2.06 -10.21
C LYS A 190 -3.07 0.81 -10.86
N GLU A 191 -2.42 0.95 -12.00
CA GLU A 191 -1.75 -0.16 -12.70
C GLU A 191 -0.66 -0.79 -11.82
N ARG A 192 0.16 0.03 -11.16
CA ARG A 192 1.17 -0.45 -10.20
C ARG A 192 0.53 -1.30 -9.10
N MET A 193 -0.57 -0.84 -8.51
CA MET A 193 -1.28 -1.61 -7.47
C MET A 193 -1.84 -2.94 -8.00
N GLU A 194 -2.35 -2.97 -9.22
CA GLU A 194 -2.84 -4.21 -9.86
C GLU A 194 -1.71 -5.21 -10.09
N LEU A 195 -0.58 -4.77 -10.64
CA LEU A 195 0.60 -5.61 -10.86
C LEU A 195 1.16 -6.16 -9.55
N LEU A 196 1.13 -5.37 -8.48
CA LEU A 196 1.62 -5.81 -7.18
C LEU A 196 0.68 -6.82 -6.51
N ARG A 197 -0.63 -6.65 -6.66
CA ARG A 197 -1.62 -7.66 -6.25
C ARG A 197 -1.39 -8.97 -6.99
N GLU A 198 -1.14 -8.90 -8.30
CA GLU A 198 -0.86 -10.05 -9.14
C GLU A 198 0.48 -10.71 -8.78
N ARG A 199 1.53 -9.92 -8.53
CA ARG A 199 2.81 -10.41 -7.99
C ARG A 199 2.60 -11.17 -6.69
N LYS A 200 1.80 -10.64 -5.75
CA LYS A 200 1.46 -11.31 -4.48
C LYS A 200 0.71 -12.62 -4.72
N ARG A 201 -0.23 -12.65 -5.68
CA ARG A 201 -0.94 -13.87 -6.10
C ARG A 201 0.02 -14.92 -6.64
N LEU A 202 0.96 -14.53 -7.52
CA LEU A 202 1.92 -15.42 -8.16
C LEU A 202 2.98 -15.97 -7.20
N LEU A 203 3.41 -15.17 -6.22
CA LEU A 203 4.37 -15.60 -5.21
C LEU A 203 3.79 -16.61 -4.20
N GLY A 204 2.48 -16.89 -4.24
CA GLY A 204 1.81 -17.82 -3.36
C GLY A 204 1.72 -17.28 -1.94
N CYS A 205 0.53 -16.80 -1.55
CA CYS A 205 0.22 -16.32 -0.19
C CYS A 205 0.29 -17.44 0.87
N GLY A 206 1.48 -17.95 1.19
CA GLY A 206 1.69 -18.88 2.29
C GLY A 206 2.16 -18.22 3.59
N SER A 207 2.77 -17.03 3.55
CA SER A 207 3.50 -16.54 4.74
C SER A 207 3.90 -15.05 4.73
N MET A 208 3.32 -14.17 3.89
CA MET A 208 3.53 -12.74 4.16
C MET A 208 2.56 -12.35 5.27
N LYS A 209 3.10 -12.12 6.47
CA LYS A 209 2.34 -11.60 7.62
C LYS A 209 1.55 -10.37 7.15
N ALA A 210 0.30 -10.27 7.57
CA ALA A 210 -0.53 -9.10 7.30
C ALA A 210 0.23 -7.85 7.77
N GLN A 211 0.48 -6.90 6.86
CA GLN A 211 1.31 -5.74 7.13
C GLN A 211 0.63 -4.80 8.13
N THR A 212 -0.71 -4.77 8.11
CA THR A 212 -1.50 -4.07 9.13
C THR A 212 -1.28 -4.67 10.52
N ALA A 213 -1.35 -6.00 10.65
CA ALA A 213 -1.17 -6.70 11.91
C ALA A 213 0.27 -6.57 12.43
N GLN A 214 1.26 -6.62 11.53
CA GLN A 214 2.66 -6.39 11.88
C GLN A 214 2.86 -4.97 12.42
N LEU A 215 2.32 -3.95 11.74
CA LEU A 215 2.40 -2.56 12.19
C LEU A 215 1.67 -2.35 13.54
N GLN A 216 0.48 -2.92 13.72
CA GLN A 216 -0.25 -2.89 15.00
C GLN A 216 0.57 -3.52 16.13
N GLN A 217 1.23 -4.65 15.86
CA GLN A 217 2.10 -5.31 16.84
C GLN A 217 3.33 -4.45 17.16
N ASP A 218 3.93 -3.80 16.18
CA ASP A 218 5.09 -2.93 16.36
C ASP A 218 4.73 -1.70 17.20
N ILE A 219 3.60 -1.06 16.90
CA ILE A 219 3.04 0.04 17.70
C ILE A 219 2.77 -0.38 19.14
N ALA A 220 2.12 -1.54 19.35
CA ALA A 220 1.82 -2.04 20.68
C ALA A 220 3.09 -2.33 21.50
N ARG A 221 4.13 -2.87 20.85
CA ARG A 221 5.43 -3.09 21.49
C ARG A 221 6.09 -1.77 21.87
N GLN A 222 6.08 -0.78 20.98
CA GLN A 222 6.66 0.53 21.27
C GLN A 222 6.01 1.18 22.48
N ARG A 223 4.67 1.21 22.54
CA ARG A 223 3.94 1.75 23.69
C ARG A 223 4.30 1.04 24.99
N TYR A 224 4.42 -0.28 24.95
CA TYR A 224 4.87 -1.04 26.11
C TYR A 224 6.29 -0.67 26.55
N PHE A 225 7.22 -0.45 25.62
CA PHE A 225 8.57 0.02 25.94
C PHE A 225 8.52 1.42 26.61
N ASP A 226 7.75 2.34 26.04
CA ASP A 226 7.56 3.69 26.58
C ASP A 226 6.93 3.66 27.99
N ASP A 227 5.94 2.78 28.20
CA ASP A 227 5.23 2.63 29.48
C ASP A 227 6.10 2.00 30.58
N VAL A 228 7.00 1.08 30.23
CA VAL A 228 7.85 0.33 31.18
C VAL A 228 9.19 1.05 31.43
N GLY A 229 9.52 2.08 30.64
CA GLY A 229 10.73 2.89 30.83
C GLY A 229 12.03 2.12 30.59
N MET A 230 12.01 1.18 29.64
CA MET A 230 13.19 0.42 29.23
C MET A 230 13.95 1.18 28.13
N ASP A 231 14.63 2.27 28.52
CA ASP A 231 15.63 2.96 27.69
C ASP A 231 17.02 2.33 27.83
#